data_AF-A0A380DYC6-F1
#
_entry.id   AF-A0A380DYC6-F1
#
_cell.length_a   1.000
_cell.length_b   1.000
_cell.length_c   1.000
_cell.angle_alpha   90.00
_cell.angle_beta   90.00
_cell.angle_gamma   90.00
#
_symmetry.space_group_name_H-M   'P 1'
#
loop_
_entity.id
_entity.type
_entity.pdbx_description
1 polymer ?
#
loop_
_entity_poly.entity_id
_entity_poly.type
_entity_poly.pdbx_seq_one_letter_code
_entity_poly.pdbx_strand_id
1 'polypeptide(L)'
;MRLIVSREHRLAKYETVKLEDLAGEDFILFNKDFYLNDKIIENAKNVGFVPNTVAQISQWHVIEDLVTNELGISILPTSISEQLMEM
;
A
#
# COMPACT_ATOMS: atom_id res chain seq x y z
N MET A 1 1.48 -3.59 -10.15
CA MET A 1 1.21 -3.21 -8.74
C MET A 1 0.84 -1.75 -8.75
N ARG A 2 -0.11 -1.34 -7.91
CA ARG A 2 -0.46 0.07 -7.71
C ARG A 2 -0.23 0.44 -6.25
N LEU A 3 0.34 1.61 -6.04
CA LEU A 3 0.37 2.26 -4.74
C LEU A 3 -0.97 2.98 -4.55
N ILE A 4 -1.61 2.77 -3.41
CA ILE A 4 -2.86 3.40 -3.01
C ILE A 4 -2.57 4.32 -1.84
N VAL A 5 -2.92 5.60 -1.99
CA VAL A 5 -2.72 6.66 -1.00
C VAL A 5 -3.93 7.58 -0.99
N SER A 6 -4.14 8.31 0.11
CA SER A 6 -5.10 9.41 0.15
C SER A 6 -4.77 10.46 -0.92
N ARG A 7 -5.78 11.18 -1.42
CA ARG A 7 -5.58 12.31 -2.35
C ARG A 7 -4.70 13.42 -1.77
N GLU A 8 -4.73 13.58 -0.44
CA GLU A 8 -3.92 14.58 0.27
C GLU A 8 -2.49 14.10 0.55
N HIS A 9 -2.21 12.82 0.31
CA HIS A 9 -0.89 12.24 0.59
C HIS A 9 0.20 12.86 -0.30
N ARG A 10 1.39 13.08 0.26
CA ARG A 10 2.53 13.71 -0.45
C ARG A 10 2.91 13.03 -1.77
N LEU A 11 2.63 11.73 -1.88
CA LEU A 11 2.95 10.91 -3.06
C LEU A 11 1.85 10.90 -4.12
N ALA A 12 0.64 11.40 -3.83
CA ALA A 12 -0.51 11.38 -4.75
C ALA A 12 -0.27 12.22 -6.02
N LYS A 13 0.68 13.16 -5.98
CA LYS A 13 1.07 14.00 -7.12
C LYS A 13 2.01 13.33 -8.13
N TYR A 14 2.46 12.10 -7.85
CA TYR A 14 3.38 11.38 -8.73
C TYR A 14 2.65 10.22 -9.41
N GLU A 15 2.83 10.12 -10.73
CA GLU A 15 2.33 8.98 -11.51
C GLU A 15 3.07 7.68 -11.17
N THR A 16 4.35 7.79 -10.83
CA THR A 16 5.19 6.68 -10.40
C THR A 16 6.08 7.12 -9.25
N VAL A 17 6.35 6.19 -8.33
CA VAL A 17 7.27 6.39 -7.22
C VAL A 17 8.20 5.19 -7.13
N LYS A 18 9.38 5.38 -6.56
CA LYS A 18 10.28 4.27 -6.25
C LYS A 18 9.88 3.65 -4.93
N LEU A 19 10.25 2.37 -4.74
CA LEU A 19 9.99 1.68 -3.49
C LEU A 19 10.71 2.35 -2.31
N GLU A 20 11.93 2.85 -2.53
CA GLU A 20 12.71 3.60 -1.52
C GLU A 20 12.02 4.89 -1.04
N ASP A 21 11.15 5.49 -1.87
CA ASP A 21 10.40 6.69 -1.48
C ASP A 21 9.34 6.39 -0.40
N LEU A 22 9.01 5.11 -0.20
CA LEU A 22 8.05 4.64 0.81
C LEU A 22 8.70 4.34 2.16
N ALA A 23 10.01 4.56 2.30
CA ALA A 23 10.69 4.40 3.57
C ALA A 23 10.10 5.36 4.61
N GLY A 24 9.70 4.80 5.76
CA GLY A 24 9.08 5.56 6.86
C GLY A 24 7.56 5.70 6.77
N GLU A 25 6.92 5.18 5.72
CA GLU A 25 5.46 5.14 5.62
C GLU A 25 4.86 3.98 6.45
N ASP A 26 3.60 4.15 6.87
CA ASP A 26 2.80 3.13 7.52
C ASP A 26 2.08 2.26 6.48
N PHE A 27 2.30 0.95 6.51
CA PHE A 27 1.78 0.00 5.54
C PHE A 27 0.53 -0.71 6.05
N ILE A 28 -0.53 -0.64 5.26
CA ILE A 28 -1.74 -1.44 5.37
C ILE A 28 -1.62 -2.56 4.34
N LEU A 29 -1.34 -3.78 4.81
CA LEU A 29 -1.12 -4.93 3.94
C LEU A 29 -2.43 -5.68 3.67
N PHE A 30 -2.57 -6.20 2.45
CA PHE A 30 -3.76 -6.95 2.06
C PHE A 30 -3.59 -8.43 2.36
N ASN A 31 -4.37 -8.97 3.29
CA ASN A 31 -4.50 -10.40 3.65
C ASN A 31 -3.17 -11.14 4.01
N LYS A 32 -3.08 -11.72 5.20
CA LYS A 32 -1.87 -12.42 5.68
C LYS A 32 -1.44 -13.63 4.82
N ASP A 33 -2.38 -14.31 4.14
CA ASP A 33 -2.08 -15.49 3.31
C ASP A 33 -1.68 -15.11 1.87
N PHE A 34 -1.56 -13.81 1.59
CA PHE A 34 -1.25 -13.32 0.26
C PHE A 34 0.27 -13.21 0.08
N TYR A 35 0.83 -14.08 -0.77
CA TYR A 35 2.24 -14.11 -1.18
C TYR A 35 2.81 -12.73 -1.58
N LEU A 36 1.96 -11.81 -2.02
CA LEU A 36 2.34 -10.43 -2.33
C LEU A 36 2.94 -9.69 -1.13
N ASN A 37 2.41 -9.89 0.08
CA ASN A 37 2.89 -9.16 1.26
C ASN A 37 4.35 -9.52 1.56
N ASP A 38 4.68 -10.81 1.48
CA ASP A 38 6.06 -11.28 1.63
C ASP A 38 6.96 -10.64 0.57
N LYS A 39 6.48 -10.54 -0.68
CA LYS A 39 7.22 -9.88 -1.76
C LYS A 39 7.41 -8.37 -1.54
N ILE A 40 6.41 -7.67 -1.02
CA ILE A 40 6.54 -6.25 -0.68
C ILE A 40 7.61 -6.07 0.40
N ILE A 41 7.53 -6.87 1.46
CA ILE A 41 8.48 -6.81 2.59
C ILE A 41 9.89 -7.18 2.15
N GLU A 42 10.06 -8.23 1.35
CA GLU A 42 11.34 -8.66 0.80
C GLU A 42 11.97 -7.56 -0.08
N ASN A 43 11.20 -7.00 -1.01
CA ASN A 43 11.71 -5.94 -1.89
C ASN A 43 12.04 -4.66 -1.11
N ALA A 44 11.23 -4.28 -0.12
CA ALA A 44 11.51 -3.14 0.75
C ALA A 44 12.84 -3.33 1.50
N LYS A 45 13.05 -4.52 2.06
CA LYS A 45 14.33 -4.88 2.71
C LYS A 45 15.51 -4.79 1.75
N ASN A 46 15.34 -5.29 0.52
CA ASN A 46 16.38 -5.25 -0.50
C ASN A 46 16.78 -3.82 -0.91
N VAL A 47 15.87 -2.84 -0.80
CA VAL A 47 16.16 -1.42 -1.06
C VAL A 47 16.52 -0.63 0.22
N GLY A 48 16.69 -1.31 1.35
CA GLY A 48 17.30 -0.74 2.55
C GLY A 48 16.34 -0.27 3.64
N PHE A 49 15.05 -0.63 3.60
CA PHE A 49 14.12 -0.32 4.70
C PHE A 49 13.20 -1.49 5.07
N VAL A 50 12.68 -1.48 6.29
CA VAL A 50 11.66 -2.42 6.75
C VAL A 50 10.34 -1.66 6.83
N PRO A 51 9.28 -2.07 6.11
CA PRO A 51 8.00 -1.36 6.14
C PRO A 51 7.35 -1.49 7.51
N ASN A 52 6.83 -0.37 8.04
CA ASN A 52 6.08 -0.39 9.30
C ASN A 52 4.65 -0.88 9.04
N THR A 53 4.35 -2.14 9.33
CA THR A 53 3.01 -2.69 9.06
C THR A 53 2.07 -2.39 10.22
N VAL A 54 1.14 -1.45 10.02
CA VAL A 54 0.18 -1.01 11.05
C VAL A 54 -1.12 -1.81 11.03
N ALA A 55 -1.48 -2.39 9.88
CA ALA A 55 -2.68 -3.20 9.74
C ALA A 55 -2.51 -4.28 8.66
N GLN A 56 -3.27 -5.37 8.82
CA GLN A 56 -3.43 -6.43 7.83
C GLN A 56 -4.91 -6.72 7.63
N ILE A 57 -5.43 -6.46 6.43
CA ILE A 57 -6.88 -6.43 6.17
C ILE A 57 -7.19 -7.23 4.91
N SER A 58 -8.23 -8.06 4.93
CA SER A 58 -8.61 -8.90 3.77
C SER A 58 -9.75 -8.32 2.93
N GLN A 59 -10.47 -7.32 3.44
CA GLN A 59 -11.56 -6.66 2.74
C GLN A 59 -11.09 -5.34 2.14
N TRP A 60 -11.19 -5.18 0.83
CA TRP A 60 -10.64 -4.01 0.12
C TRP A 60 -11.28 -2.69 0.56
N HIS A 61 -12.59 -2.66 0.80
CA HIS A 61 -13.34 -1.50 1.30
C HIS A 61 -12.79 -0.97 2.64
N VAL A 62 -12.33 -1.86 3.51
CA VAL A 62 -11.71 -1.44 4.79
C VAL A 62 -10.32 -0.84 4.56
N ILE A 63 -9.57 -1.33 3.57
CA ILE A 63 -8.30 -0.69 3.19
C ILE A 63 -8.55 0.70 2.63
N GLU A 64 -9.58 0.86 1.78
CA GLU A 64 -10.00 2.15 1.25
C GLU A 64 -10.29 3.16 2.35
N ASP A 65 -11.09 2.76 3.35
CA ASP A 65 -11.42 3.61 4.51
C ASP A 65 -10.16 4.04 5.26
N LEU A 66 -9.26 3.10 5.56
CA LEU A 66 -8.04 3.40 6.30
C LEU A 66 -7.09 4.33 5.52
N VAL A 67 -6.94 4.11 4.22
CA VAL A 67 -6.10 4.95 3.35
C VAL A 67 -6.71 6.34 3.21
N THR A 68 -8.03 6.45 3.02
CA THR A 68 -8.74 7.74 2.88
C THR A 68 -8.66 8.57 4.16
N ASN A 69 -8.67 7.92 5.33
CA ASN A 69 -8.45 8.56 6.63
C ASN A 69 -6.97 8.78 6.99
N GLU A 70 -6.05 8.61 6.03
CA GLU A 70 -4.61 8.87 6.20
C GLU A 70 -3.94 8.01 7.30
N LEU A 71 -4.47 6.81 7.56
CA LEU A 71 -3.92 5.87 8.55
C LEU A 71 -2.82 4.95 7.97
N GLY A 72 -2.40 5.20 6.73
CA GLY A 72 -1.34 4.49 6.06
C GLY A 72 -1.53 4.42 4.54
N ILE A 73 -0.62 3.70 3.89
CA ILE A 73 -0.60 3.43 2.46
C ILE A 73 -0.80 1.94 2.19
N SER A 74 -1.26 1.59 0.99
CA SER A 74 -1.36 0.18 0.58
C SER A 74 -0.76 -0.06 -0.79
N ILE A 75 -0.24 -1.27 -1.02
CA ILE A 75 0.23 -1.71 -2.34
C ILE A 75 -0.61 -2.91 -2.74
N LEU A 76 -1.32 -2.80 -3.86
CA LEU A 76 -2.23 -3.82 -4.33
C LEU A 76 -1.87 -4.29 -5.76
N PRO A 77 -2.24 -5.53 -6.14
CA PRO A 77 -2.26 -5.93 -7.54
C PRO A 77 -3.19 -5.02 -8.35
N THR A 78 -2.87 -4.84 -9.63
CA THR A 78 -3.69 -4.02 -10.53
C THR A 78 -5.15 -4.51 -10.55
N SER A 79 -5.37 -5.84 -10.58
CA SER A 79 -6.69 -6.47 -10.58
C SER A 79 -7.55 -6.16 -9.34
N ILE A 80 -6.95 -5.96 -8.17
CA ILE A 80 -7.67 -5.57 -6.95
C ILE A 80 -7.87 -4.06 -6.94
N SER A 81 -6.85 -3.30 -7.36
CA SER A 81 -6.92 -1.84 -7.39
C SER A 81 -7.97 -1.29 -8.36
N GLU A 82 -8.36 -2.06 -9.37
CA GLU A 82 -9.46 -1.69 -10.26
C GLU A 82 -10.80 -1.66 -9.51
N GLN A 83 -11.00 -2.54 -8.53
CA GLN A 83 -12.19 -2.54 -7.66
C GLN A 83 -12.29 -1.28 -6.78
N LEU A 84 -11.14 -0.65 -6.48
CA LEU A 84 -11.08 0.62 -5.73
C LEU A 84 -11.38 1.86 -6.59
N MET A 85 -11.32 1.74 -7.92
CA MET A 85 -11.48 2.86 -8.86
C MET A 85 -12.85 2.90 -9.55
N GLU A 86 -13.75 1.97 -9.23
CA GLU A 86 -15.11 1.92 -9.80
C GLU A 86 -16.11 2.90 -9.15
N MET A 87 -15.64 3.98 -8.52
CA MET A 87 -16.48 5.05 -7.96
C MET A 87 -16.02 6.46 -8.36
#